data_AF-A0A925S2N0-F1
#
_entry.id   AF-A0A925S2N0-F1
#
_cell.length_a   1.000
_cell.length_b   1.000
_cell.length_c   1.000
_cell.angle_alpha   90.00
_cell.angle_beta   90.00
_cell.angle_gamma   90.00
#
_symmetry.space_group_name_H-M   'P 1'
#
loop_
_entity.id
_entity.type
_entity.pdbx_description
1 polymer ?
#
loop_
_entity_poly.entity_id
_entity_poly.type
_entity_poly.pdbx_seq_one_letter_code
_entity_poly.pdbx_strand_id
1 'polypeptide(L)'
;MDAFYYWRNYEQDLKAGLPGYFKSSSDKLQILADGQPEYIWVFKTPQGRKGQLQLLGRLHWREAPTKGFRKEAGYFYIHYDASHPTSELFTDSGTDAALDITTTWASRHFQQMRTANFNGAHGQEALRGQPLKELETQARGFQRRPVVMPSPADPVVPA
;
A
#
# COMPACT_ATOMS: atom_id res chain seq x y z
N MET A 1 -5.20 -3.90 13.18
CA MET A 1 -4.56 -4.77 12.15
C MET A 1 -4.32 -3.88 10.96
N ASP A 2 -3.27 -4.12 10.19
CA ASP A 2 -3.10 -3.44 8.91
C ASP A 2 -3.09 -4.44 7.74
N ALA A 3 -3.18 -3.95 6.51
CA ALA A 3 -3.12 -4.77 5.31
C ALA A 3 -1.79 -4.58 4.58
N PHE A 4 -1.17 -5.68 4.15
CA PHE A 4 -0.10 -5.70 3.15
C PHE A 4 -0.73 -5.78 1.77
N TYR A 5 -0.36 -4.89 0.85
CA TYR A 5 -0.79 -4.93 -0.53
C TYR A 5 0.37 -4.73 -1.52
N TYR A 6 0.53 -5.66 -2.46
CA TYR A 6 1.49 -5.57 -3.56
C TYR A 6 0.92 -4.82 -4.77
N TRP A 7 1.41 -3.60 -4.98
CA TRP A 7 0.96 -2.66 -5.99
C TRP A 7 1.78 -2.77 -7.29
N ARG A 8 1.26 -3.50 -8.26
CA ARG A 8 1.92 -3.74 -9.56
C ARG A 8 2.01 -2.52 -10.45
N ASN A 9 0.90 -1.80 -10.60
CA ASN A 9 0.73 -0.75 -11.60
C ASN A 9 0.87 0.66 -11.00
N TYR A 10 1.62 0.79 -9.90
CA TYR A 10 1.73 2.04 -9.15
C TYR A 10 2.03 3.27 -10.01
N GLU A 11 2.94 3.18 -10.97
CA GLU A 11 3.29 4.32 -11.82
C GLU A 11 2.17 4.73 -12.79
N GLN A 12 1.39 3.76 -13.26
CA GLN A 12 0.22 4.04 -14.10
C GLN A 12 -0.90 4.65 -13.27
N ASP A 13 -1.16 4.08 -12.08
CA ASP A 13 -2.19 4.58 -11.17
C ASP A 13 -1.85 5.99 -10.67
N LEU A 14 -0.58 6.27 -10.38
CA LEU A 14 -0.13 7.60 -9.99
C LEU A 14 -0.35 8.63 -11.11
N LYS A 15 -0.04 8.27 -12.37
CA LYS A 15 -0.30 9.14 -13.54
C LYS A 15 -1.80 9.33 -13.80
N ALA A 16 -2.62 8.33 -13.47
CA ALA A 16 -4.08 8.37 -13.63
C ALA A 16 -4.81 9.05 -12.46
N GLY A 17 -4.09 9.56 -11.45
CA GLY A 17 -4.68 10.30 -10.33
C GLY A 17 -5.08 9.45 -9.11
N LEU A 18 -4.56 8.23 -9.01
CA LEU A 18 -4.82 7.22 -7.98
C LEU A 18 -6.30 6.81 -7.86
N PRO A 19 -6.62 5.51 -8.01
CA PRO A 19 -8.01 5.06 -8.05
C PRO A 19 -8.76 5.21 -6.70
N GLY A 20 -8.05 5.36 -5.57
CA GLY A 20 -8.65 5.33 -4.24
C GLY A 20 -9.17 3.94 -3.83
N TYR A 21 -8.81 2.91 -4.59
CA TYR A 21 -9.11 1.52 -4.27
C TYR A 21 -8.06 0.59 -4.88
N PHE A 22 -7.92 -0.58 -4.28
CA PHE A 22 -7.22 -1.71 -4.86
C PHE A 22 -8.22 -2.77 -5.31
N LYS A 23 -7.86 -3.49 -6.36
CA LYS A 23 -8.68 -4.56 -6.95
C LYS A 23 -7.89 -5.86 -6.97
N SER A 24 -8.57 -6.98 -6.69
CA SER A 24 -8.01 -8.32 -6.86
C SER A 24 -9.11 -9.33 -7.19
N SER A 25 -8.75 -10.38 -7.92
CA SER A 25 -9.63 -11.55 -8.10
C SER A 25 -9.65 -12.49 -6.90
N SER A 26 -8.79 -12.27 -5.90
CA SER A 26 -8.77 -13.07 -4.67
C SER A 26 -9.73 -12.49 -3.62
N ASP A 27 -10.54 -13.37 -3.05
CA ASP A 27 -11.41 -13.13 -1.89
C ASP A 27 -10.65 -12.65 -0.64
N LYS A 28 -9.35 -12.93 -0.55
CA LYS A 28 -8.46 -12.44 0.50
C LYS A 28 -8.51 -10.91 0.63
N LEU A 29 -8.75 -10.17 -0.46
CA LEU A 29 -8.89 -8.72 -0.39
C LEU A 29 -10.15 -8.31 0.38
N GLN A 30 -11.24 -9.06 0.22
CA GLN A 30 -12.47 -8.84 0.96
C GLN A 30 -12.29 -9.19 2.43
N ILE A 31 -11.64 -10.33 2.73
CA ILE A 31 -11.31 -10.71 4.12
C ILE A 31 -10.49 -9.62 4.82
N LEU A 32 -9.53 -9.01 4.10
CA LEU A 32 -8.77 -7.88 4.62
C LEU A 32 -9.66 -6.67 4.86
N ALA A 33 -10.53 -6.31 3.90
CA ALA A 33 -11.45 -5.18 4.05
C ALA A 33 -12.43 -5.38 5.22
N ASP A 34 -13.00 -6.58 5.36
CA ASP A 34 -13.92 -6.95 6.45
C ASP A 34 -13.22 -6.94 7.82
N GLY A 35 -11.90 -7.17 7.83
CA GLY A 35 -11.05 -7.02 9.00
C GLY A 35 -10.77 -5.59 9.43
N GLN A 36 -11.32 -4.59 8.72
CA GLN A 36 -11.26 -3.15 9.01
C GLN A 36 -9.85 -2.70 9.42
N PRO A 37 -8.87 -2.79 8.51
CA PRO A 37 -7.51 -2.39 8.81
C PRO A 37 -7.47 -0.88 9.04
N GLU A 38 -6.55 -0.41 9.87
CA GLU A 38 -6.32 1.04 10.01
C GLU A 38 -5.63 1.55 8.74
N TYR A 39 -4.62 0.80 8.30
CA TYR A 39 -3.79 1.17 7.16
C TYR A 39 -3.61 0.04 6.14
N ILE A 40 -3.42 0.45 4.89
CA ILE A 40 -2.96 -0.39 3.80
C ILE A 40 -1.51 0.00 3.48
N TRP A 41 -0.58 -0.87 3.85
CA TRP A 41 0.84 -0.76 3.49
C TRP A 41 1.05 -1.27 2.08
N VAL A 42 1.61 -0.40 1.25
CA VAL A 42 1.76 -0.67 -0.18
C VAL A 42 3.21 -0.95 -0.55
N PHE A 43 3.42 -1.99 -1.33
CA PHE A 43 4.74 -2.46 -1.74
C PHE A 43 4.82 -2.62 -3.25
N LYS A 44 5.99 -2.42 -3.85
CA LYS A 44 6.23 -2.76 -5.27
C LYS A 44 7.60 -3.39 -5.45
N THR A 45 7.80 -4.01 -6.61
CA THR A 45 9.15 -4.31 -7.10
C THR A 45 9.65 -3.11 -7.90
N PRO A 46 10.81 -2.50 -7.55
CA PRO A 46 11.39 -1.44 -8.37
C PRO A 46 11.75 -1.92 -9.77
N GLN A 47 11.67 -1.01 -10.75
CA GLN A 47 12.06 -1.31 -12.12
C GLN A 47 13.53 -1.73 -12.20
N GLY A 48 13.82 -2.81 -12.93
CA GLY A 48 15.17 -3.36 -13.06
C GLY A 48 15.68 -4.13 -11.83
N ARG A 49 14.89 -4.25 -10.76
CA ARG A 49 15.33 -4.87 -9.49
C ARG A 49 14.48 -6.08 -9.11
N LYS A 50 14.46 -7.07 -10.01
CA LYS A 50 13.67 -8.29 -9.83
C LYS A 50 14.03 -8.95 -8.50
N GLY A 51 13.01 -9.27 -7.70
CA GLY A 51 13.21 -9.92 -6.40
C GLY A 51 13.64 -8.97 -5.28
N GLN A 52 13.64 -7.66 -5.48
CA GLN A 52 13.69 -6.68 -4.40
C GLN A 52 12.30 -6.08 -4.18
N LEU A 53 12.04 -5.70 -2.93
CA LEU A 53 10.78 -5.10 -2.52
C LEU A 53 11.03 -3.69 -2.02
N GLN A 54 10.20 -2.76 -2.47
CA GLN A 54 10.16 -1.38 -2.00
C GLN A 54 8.88 -1.16 -1.22
N LEU A 55 8.99 -0.59 -0.03
CA LEU A 55 7.85 -0.06 0.71
C LEU A 55 7.51 1.32 0.15
N LEU A 56 6.38 1.45 -0.53
CA LEU A 56 5.97 2.70 -1.19
C LEU A 56 5.36 3.71 -0.23
N GLY A 57 4.66 3.22 0.79
CA GLY A 57 3.84 4.10 1.61
C GLY A 57 2.85 3.34 2.46
N ARG A 58 2.03 4.15 3.13
CA ARG A 58 0.95 3.74 4.00
C ARG A 58 -0.27 4.56 3.65
N LEU A 59 -1.37 3.91 3.35
CA LEU A 59 -2.62 4.57 2.96
C LEU A 59 -3.67 4.30 4.02
N HIS A 60 -4.39 5.34 4.44
CA HIS A 60 -5.50 5.21 5.38
C HIS A 60 -6.63 4.44 4.73
N TRP A 61 -7.06 3.35 5.36
CA TRP A 61 -8.19 2.57 4.90
C TRP A 61 -9.49 3.38 5.02
N ARG A 62 -10.47 3.05 4.19
CA ARG A 62 -11.83 3.59 4.33
C ARG A 62 -12.83 2.50 4.01
N GLU A 63 -13.93 2.48 4.75
CA GLU A 63 -15.04 1.55 4.50
C GLU A 63 -15.80 1.94 3.22
N ALA A 64 -16.14 3.22 3.11
CA ALA A 64 -16.96 3.71 2.01
C ALA A 64 -16.18 3.77 0.69
N PRO A 65 -16.77 3.36 -0.44
CA PRO A 65 -16.13 3.44 -1.74
C PRO A 65 -15.88 4.89 -2.18
N THR A 66 -14.86 5.08 -3.02
CA THR A 66 -14.54 6.37 -3.64
C THR A 66 -15.67 6.82 -4.56
N LYS A 67 -15.92 8.14 -4.63
CA LYS A 67 -16.95 8.71 -5.49
C LYS A 67 -16.77 8.25 -6.95
N GLY A 68 -17.84 7.75 -7.57
CA GLY A 68 -17.81 7.26 -8.94
C GLY A 68 -17.31 5.81 -9.12
N PHE A 69 -17.01 5.10 -8.02
CA PHE A 69 -16.63 3.70 -8.07
C PHE A 69 -17.74 2.82 -8.67
N ARG A 70 -17.38 1.97 -9.64
CA ARG A 70 -18.25 0.93 -10.21
C ARG A 70 -17.64 -0.43 -9.94
N LYS A 71 -18.40 -1.30 -9.28
CA LYS A 71 -17.97 -2.67 -8.95
C LYS A 71 -18.01 -3.54 -10.21
N GLU A 72 -16.87 -4.10 -10.59
CA GLU A 72 -16.76 -5.15 -11.61
C GLU A 72 -17.03 -6.53 -10.98
N ALA A 73 -17.83 -7.36 -11.64
CA ALA A 73 -18.11 -8.73 -11.20
C ALA A 73 -16.84 -9.60 -11.25
N GLY A 74 -16.69 -10.51 -10.29
CA GLY A 74 -15.51 -11.40 -10.19
C GLY A 74 -14.28 -10.77 -9.54
N TYR A 75 -14.38 -9.54 -9.03
CA TYR A 75 -13.31 -8.87 -8.30
C TYR A 75 -13.76 -8.43 -6.91
N PHE A 76 -12.79 -8.38 -6.01
CA PHE A 76 -12.88 -7.84 -4.66
C PHE A 76 -12.10 -6.54 -4.58
N TYR A 77 -12.46 -5.70 -3.61
CA TYR A 77 -11.98 -4.34 -3.50
C TYR A 77 -11.66 -3.99 -2.06
N ILE A 78 -10.63 -3.18 -1.86
CA ILE A 78 -10.36 -2.50 -0.61
C ILE A 78 -10.12 -1.02 -0.93
N HIS A 79 -10.75 -0.13 -0.17
CA HIS A 79 -10.72 1.30 -0.43
C HIS A 79 -9.73 2.00 0.50
N TYR A 80 -9.13 3.07 -0.01
CA TYR A 80 -8.25 3.94 0.77
C TYR A 80 -8.53 5.41 0.47
N ASP A 81 -8.22 6.27 1.43
CA ASP A 81 -8.31 7.71 1.26
C ASP A 81 -6.94 8.32 1.00
N ALA A 82 -6.68 8.67 -0.25
CA ALA A 82 -5.43 9.31 -0.67
C ALA A 82 -5.27 10.74 -0.13
N SER A 83 -6.36 11.41 0.23
CA SER A 83 -6.37 12.78 0.76
C SER A 83 -6.26 12.84 2.28
N HIS A 84 -6.36 11.69 2.95
CA HIS A 84 -6.27 11.63 4.40
C HIS A 84 -4.90 12.11 4.89
N PRO A 85 -4.81 12.91 5.98
CA PRO A 85 -3.54 13.45 6.48
C PRO A 85 -2.49 12.39 6.85
N THR A 86 -2.92 11.17 7.15
CA THR A 86 -2.03 10.04 7.51
C THR A 86 -1.74 9.09 6.35
N SER A 87 -2.24 9.40 5.15
CA SER A 87 -1.89 8.71 3.91
C SER A 87 -0.61 9.31 3.33
N GLU A 88 0.46 8.52 3.40
CA GLU A 88 1.83 8.97 3.18
C GLU A 88 2.55 8.05 2.18
N LEU A 89 3.39 8.64 1.32
CA LEU A 89 4.35 7.93 0.46
C LEU A 89 5.76 8.16 0.98
N PHE A 90 6.58 7.12 0.92
CA PHE A 90 7.99 7.16 1.29
C PHE A 90 8.84 7.52 0.07
N THR A 91 9.67 8.57 0.19
CA THR A 91 10.42 9.12 -0.96
C THR A 91 11.82 8.53 -1.11
N ASP A 92 12.44 8.10 -0.01
CA ASP A 92 13.79 7.54 0.06
C ASP A 92 13.82 6.01 0.23
N SER A 93 12.65 5.37 0.19
CA SER A 93 12.51 3.91 0.31
C SER A 93 13.05 3.11 -0.88
N GLY A 94 13.42 3.80 -1.96
CA GLY A 94 14.00 3.20 -3.18
C GLY A 94 15.52 3.06 -3.16
N THR A 95 16.19 3.46 -2.08
CA THR A 95 17.65 3.30 -1.93
C THR A 95 18.05 1.84 -1.73
N ASP A 96 19.27 1.47 -2.10
CA ASP A 96 19.77 0.08 -1.99
C ASP A 96 19.60 -0.49 -0.57
N ALA A 97 19.94 0.30 0.44
CA ALA A 97 19.78 -0.07 1.84
C ALA A 97 18.31 -0.27 2.22
N ALA A 98 17.41 0.63 1.80
CA ALA A 98 15.99 0.51 2.09
C ALA A 98 15.35 -0.70 1.41
N LEU A 99 15.75 -0.99 0.17
CA LEU A 99 15.30 -2.16 -0.56
C LEU A 99 15.78 -3.45 0.10
N ASP A 100 17.04 -3.51 0.54
CA ASP A 100 17.58 -4.68 1.22
C ASP A 100 16.85 -4.95 2.55
N ILE A 101 16.66 -3.92 3.37
CA ILE A 101 15.92 -4.02 4.63
C ILE A 101 14.50 -4.51 4.39
N THR A 102 13.77 -3.88 3.46
CA THR A 102 12.37 -4.26 3.16
C THR A 102 12.28 -5.69 2.62
N THR A 103 13.22 -6.07 1.74
CA THR A 103 13.26 -7.40 1.13
C THR A 103 13.56 -8.47 2.17
N THR A 104 14.52 -8.21 3.07
CA THR A 104 14.89 -9.10 4.17
C THR A 104 13.75 -9.24 5.17
N TRP A 105 13.09 -8.14 5.54
CA TRP A 105 11.89 -8.18 6.38
C TRP A 105 10.78 -9.03 5.74
N ALA A 106 10.47 -8.81 4.47
CA ALA A 106 9.44 -9.57 3.77
C ALA A 106 9.80 -11.06 3.64
N SER A 107 11.09 -11.38 3.48
CA SER A 107 11.55 -12.77 3.36
C SER A 107 11.47 -13.53 4.67
N ARG A 108 11.67 -12.86 5.81
CA ARG A 108 11.55 -13.45 7.15
C ARG A 108 10.09 -13.74 7.53
N HIS A 109 9.19 -12.81 7.23
CA HIS A 109 7.79 -12.88 7.69
C HIS A 109 6.81 -13.44 6.66
N PHE A 110 7.11 -13.33 5.36
CA PHE A 110 6.19 -13.66 4.26
C PHE A 110 6.85 -14.53 3.18
N GLN A 111 7.54 -15.59 3.60
CA GLN A 111 8.28 -16.48 2.69
C GLN A 111 7.40 -17.07 1.57
N GLN A 112 6.14 -17.40 1.86
CA GLN A 112 5.21 -17.90 0.84
C GLN A 112 4.88 -16.84 -0.23
N MET A 113 4.75 -15.57 0.16
CA MET A 113 4.48 -14.48 -0.79
C MET A 113 5.67 -14.24 -1.72
N ARG A 114 6.88 -14.35 -1.16
CA ARG A 114 8.15 -14.30 -1.89
C ARG A 114 8.26 -15.41 -2.93
N THR A 115 8.02 -16.66 -2.54
CA THR A 115 8.09 -17.81 -3.46
C THR A 115 7.07 -17.69 -4.60
N ALA A 116 5.89 -17.13 -4.31
CA ALA A 116 4.86 -16.87 -5.30
C ALA A 116 5.07 -15.58 -6.13
N ASN A 117 6.18 -14.86 -5.95
CA ASN A 117 6.44 -13.56 -6.57
C ASN A 117 5.29 -12.55 -6.40
N PHE A 118 4.62 -12.59 -5.25
CA PHE A 118 3.50 -11.72 -4.92
C PHE A 118 2.36 -11.77 -5.96
N ASN A 119 2.12 -12.96 -6.55
CA ASN A 119 1.04 -13.21 -7.52
C ASN A 119 -0.30 -13.55 -6.84
N GLY A 120 -1.37 -12.95 -7.36
CA GLY A 120 -2.74 -13.23 -6.92
C GLY A 120 -2.95 -13.00 -5.42
N ALA A 121 -3.48 -14.01 -4.73
CA ALA A 121 -3.70 -14.01 -3.29
C ALA A 121 -2.41 -13.79 -2.47
N HIS A 122 -1.25 -14.16 -3.02
CA HIS A 122 0.05 -13.97 -2.38
C HIS A 122 0.60 -12.54 -2.50
N GLY A 123 -0.13 -11.63 -3.13
CA GLY A 123 0.16 -10.19 -3.08
C GLY A 123 -0.52 -9.47 -1.92
N GLN A 124 -1.30 -10.18 -1.09
CA GLN A 124 -2.13 -9.60 -0.04
C GLN A 124 -1.98 -10.39 1.25
N GLU A 125 -1.78 -9.73 2.38
CA GLU A 125 -1.68 -10.40 3.68
C GLU A 125 -2.09 -9.49 4.84
N ALA A 126 -2.59 -10.08 5.92
CA ALA A 126 -2.86 -9.34 7.14
C ALA A 126 -1.55 -9.06 7.91
N LEU A 127 -1.30 -7.80 8.24
CA LEU A 127 -0.20 -7.37 9.10
C LEU A 127 -0.68 -7.26 10.55
N ARG A 128 -0.10 -8.09 11.41
CA ARG A 128 -0.42 -8.14 12.85
C ARG A 128 0.85 -8.45 13.65
N GLY A 129 0.85 -8.09 14.93
CA GLY A 129 1.91 -8.47 15.87
C GLY A 129 3.28 -7.92 15.49
N GLN A 130 4.31 -8.78 15.54
CA GLN A 130 5.70 -8.40 15.34
C GLN A 130 6.01 -7.87 13.92
N PRO A 131 5.57 -8.51 12.81
CA PRO A 131 5.80 -7.97 11.46
C PRO A 131 5.35 -6.52 11.30
N LEU A 132 4.18 -6.16 11.86
CA LEU A 132 3.65 -4.80 11.80
C LEU A 132 4.52 -3.82 12.60
N LYS A 133 4.89 -4.15 13.84
CA LYS A 133 5.75 -3.29 14.67
C LYS A 133 7.11 -3.02 14.03
N GLU A 134 7.71 -4.04 13.42
CA GLU A 134 8.97 -3.89 12.68
C GLU A 134 8.80 -2.97 11.47
N LEU A 135 7.71 -3.13 10.71
CA LEU A 135 7.41 -2.30 9.55
C LEU A 135 7.17 -0.83 9.93
N GLU A 136 6.43 -0.58 11.01
CA GLU A 136 6.21 0.76 11.55
C GLU A 136 7.52 1.41 11.99
N THR A 137 8.41 0.63 12.62
CA THR A 137 9.73 1.10 13.04
C THR A 137 10.59 1.47 11.84
N GLN A 138 10.60 0.62 10.81
CA GLN A 138 11.30 0.90 9.55
C GLN A 138 10.75 2.16 8.87
N ALA A 139 9.43 2.29 8.80
CA ALA A 139 8.74 3.42 8.17
C ALA A 139 8.94 4.77 8.89
N ARG A 140 9.37 4.77 10.16
CA ARG A 140 9.78 5.99 10.88
C ARG A 140 11.11 6.55 10.38
N GLY A 141 11.95 5.71 9.77
CA GLY A 141 13.23 6.13 9.21
C GLY A 141 13.12 6.78 7.83
N PHE A 142 11.98 6.66 7.15
CA PHE A 142 11.79 7.19 5.80
C PHE A 142 11.28 8.62 5.78
N GLN A 143 11.74 9.38 4.79
CA GLN A 143 11.14 10.65 4.42
C GLN A 143 9.75 10.42 3.83
N ARG A 144 8.80 11.28 4.21
CA ARG A 144 7.38 11.13 3.88
C ARG A 144 6.88 12.33 3.11
N ARG A 145 5.98 12.06 2.18
CA ARG A 145 5.17 13.09 1.54
C ARG A 145 3.70 12.69 1.52
N PRO A 146 2.77 13.64 1.52
CA PRO A 146 1.36 13.37 1.26
C PRO A 146 1.18 12.64 -0.08
N VAL A 147 0.23 11.72 -0.12
CA VAL A 147 -0.12 10.97 -1.34
C VAL A 147 -0.70 11.91 -2.39
N VAL A 148 -1.67 12.74 -1.99
CA VAL A 148 -2.19 13.86 -2.79
C VAL A 148 -1.51 15.13 -2.30
N MET A 149 -0.83 15.84 -3.20
CA MET A 149 -0.39 17.21 -2.90
C MET A 149 -1.64 18.10 -2.94
N PRO A 150 -1.88 18.98 -1.94
CA PRO A 150 -2.95 19.95 -2.06
C PRO A 150 -2.73 20.73 -3.36
N SER A 151 -3.75 20.73 -4.23
CA SER A 151 -3.73 21.57 -5.41
C SER A 151 -3.62 23.02 -4.92
N PRO A 152 -2.79 23.89 -5.52
CA PRO A 152 -2.70 25.30 -5.13
C PRO A 152 -4.01 26.09 -5.35
N ALA A 153 -5.10 25.43 -5.74
CA ALA A 153 -6.43 26.01 -5.96
C ALA A 153 -7.41 25.84 -4.79
N ASP A 154 -7.06 25.09 -3.73
CA ASP A 154 -7.91 25.04 -2.54
C ASP A 154 -7.49 26.15 -1.56
N PRO A 155 -8.34 27.16 -1.30
CA PRO A 155 -8.04 28.17 -0.32
C PRO A 155 -7.95 27.48 1.04
N VAL A 156 -6.78 27.56 1.67
CA VAL A 156 -6.64 27.37 3.11
C VAL A 156 -7.58 28.40 3.74
N VAL A 157 -8.71 27.94 4.27
CA VAL A 157 -9.54 28.76 5.15
C VAL A 157 -8.97 28.57 6.56
N PRO A 158 -8.20 29.52 7.10
CA PRO A 158 -7.87 29.49 8.52
C PRO A 158 -9.14 29.76 9.33
N ALA A 159 -9.32 28.96 10.38
CA ALA A 159 -10.29 29.20 11.45
C ALA A 159 -9.90 30.41 12.30
#